data_AF-A0A165IBG4-F1
#
_entry.id   AF-A0A165IBG4-F1
#
_cell.length_a   1.000
_cell.length_b   1.000
_cell.length_c   1.000
_cell.angle_alpha   90.00
_cell.angle_beta   90.00
_cell.angle_gamma   90.00
#
_symmetry.space_group_name_H-M   'P 1'
#
loop_
_entity.id
_entity.type
_entity.pdbx_description
1 polymer ?
#
loop_
_entity_poly.entity_id
_entity_poly.type
_entity_poly.pdbx_seq_one_letter_code
_entity_poly.pdbx_strand_id
1 'polypeptide(L)'
;SNLLSVILKRWRKPPHSQNSHKSLPESAKDLIDRFTLEAVQEISTAELLCLDPLLWSTSDSLSKRNLSSVRMDQLEAEMWDRAPVTWMYLASLATSSKQQK
;
A
#
# COMPACT_ATOMS: atom_id res chain seq x y z
N SER A 1 -1.84 -9.45 8.03
CA SER A 1 -3.15 -9.78 7.39
C SER A 1 -3.79 -8.48 6.92
N ASN A 2 -3.85 -8.22 5.62
CA ASN A 2 -4.27 -6.93 5.07
C ASN A 2 -5.82 -6.79 5.09
N LEU A 3 -6.35 -6.37 6.24
CA LEU A 3 -7.78 -6.24 6.54
C LEU A 3 -8.52 -5.42 5.46
N LEU A 4 -7.89 -4.35 4.97
CA LEU A 4 -8.43 -3.51 3.90
C LEU A 4 -8.65 -4.31 2.61
N SER A 5 -7.65 -5.08 2.16
CA SER A 5 -7.79 -5.91 0.96
C SER A 5 -8.93 -6.93 1.07
N VAL A 6 -9.17 -7.46 2.28
CA VAL A 6 -10.23 -8.43 2.56
C VAL A 6 -11.60 -7.75 2.55
N ILE A 7 -11.71 -6.55 3.15
CA ILE A 7 -12.93 -5.75 3.15
C ILE A 7 -13.31 -5.34 1.73
N LEU A 8 -12.38 -4.80 0.95
CA LEU A 8 -12.62 -4.38 -0.43
C LEU A 8 -13.04 -5.55 -1.32
N LYS A 9 -12.41 -6.72 -1.16
CA LYS A 9 -12.83 -7.95 -1.87
C LYS A 9 -14.25 -8.37 -1.51
N ARG A 10 -14.63 -8.29 -0.22
CA ARG A 10 -15.99 -8.59 0.25
C ARG A 10 -17.01 -7.58 -0.24
N TRP A 11 -16.64 -6.30 -0.39
CA TRP A 11 -17.53 -5.29 -0.94
C TRP A 11 -17.75 -5.49 -2.44
N ARG A 12 -16.70 -5.82 -3.18
CA ARG A 12 -16.78 -6.10 -4.62
C ARG A 12 -17.56 -7.38 -4.94
N LYS A 13 -17.44 -8.40 -4.08
CA LYS A 13 -18.17 -9.68 -4.17
C LYS A 13 -18.82 -10.00 -2.83
N PRO A 14 -19.96 -9.36 -2.51
CA PRO A 14 -20.66 -9.64 -1.27
C PRO A 14 -21.13 -11.10 -1.25
N PRO A 15 -21.15 -11.75 -0.08
CA PRO A 15 -21.67 -13.10 0.04
C PRO A 15 -23.14 -13.11 -0.41
N HIS A 16 -23.43 -13.92 -1.44
CA HIS A 16 -24.78 -14.09 -1.95
C HIS A 16 -25.56 -15.08 -1.06
N SER A 17 -26.87 -14.87 -0.92
CA SER A 17 -27.74 -15.91 -0.37
C SER A 17 -27.76 -17.11 -1.32
N GLN A 18 -27.90 -18.33 -0.78
CA GLN A 18 -27.72 -19.59 -1.52
C GLN A 18 -28.60 -19.74 -2.78
N ASN A 19 -29.68 -18.96 -2.91
CA ASN A 19 -30.61 -18.99 -4.05
C ASN A 19 -30.64 -17.69 -4.87
N SER A 20 -29.73 -16.75 -4.63
CA SER A 20 -29.69 -15.47 -5.36
C SER A 20 -28.71 -15.53 -6.52
N HIS A 21 -29.23 -15.57 -7.75
CA HIS A 21 -28.45 -15.42 -8.99
C HIS A 21 -28.32 -13.97 -9.46
N LYS A 22 -28.80 -13.00 -8.67
CA LYS A 22 -28.71 -11.58 -9.04
C LYS A 22 -27.25 -11.14 -9.02
N SER A 23 -26.72 -10.86 -10.21
CA SER A 23 -25.43 -10.21 -10.36
C SER A 23 -25.49 -8.80 -9.79
N LEU A 24 -24.33 -8.31 -9.36
CA LEU A 24 -24.20 -6.91 -8.95
C LEU A 24 -24.51 -6.02 -10.18
N PRO A 25 -25.37 -4.99 -10.04
CA PRO A 25 -25.63 -4.04 -11.11
C PRO A 25 -24.33 -3.41 -11.61
N GLU A 26 -24.23 -3.15 -12.92
CA GLU A 26 -22.99 -2.62 -13.51
C GLU A 26 -22.59 -1.27 -12.91
N SER A 27 -23.57 -0.39 -12.69
CA SER A 27 -23.36 0.90 -12.01
C SER A 27 -22.83 0.76 -10.58
N ALA A 28 -23.22 -0.30 -9.88
CA ALA A 28 -22.72 -0.59 -8.54
C ALA A 28 -21.29 -1.14 -8.58
N LYS A 29 -20.93 -1.94 -9.59
CA LYS A 29 -19.53 -2.37 -9.81
C LYS A 29 -18.63 -1.17 -10.06
N ASP A 30 -19.02 -0.28 -10.96
CA ASP A 30 -18.24 0.91 -11.32
C ASP A 30 -18.04 1.86 -10.12
N LEU A 31 -19.06 1.96 -9.25
CA LEU A 31 -18.97 2.76 -8.05
C LEU A 31 -18.02 2.13 -7.02
N ILE A 32 -18.10 0.81 -6.81
CA ILE A 32 -17.21 0.11 -5.88
C ILE A 32 -15.77 0.12 -6.38
N ASP A 33 -15.55 -0.06 -7.67
CA ASP A 33 -14.20 -0.03 -8.26
C ASP A 33 -13.58 1.38 -8.13
N ARG A 34 -14.34 2.46 -8.37
CA ARG A 34 -13.89 3.83 -8.13
C ARG A 34 -13.59 4.11 -6.66
N PHE A 35 -14.51 3.77 -5.77
CA PHE A 35 -14.30 3.94 -4.32
C PHE A 35 -13.06 3.18 -3.85
N THR A 36 -12.87 1.95 -4.34
CA THR A 36 -11.72 1.13 -4.01
C THR A 36 -10.42 1.80 -4.45
N LEU A 37 -10.40 2.36 -5.66
CA LEU A 37 -9.24 3.08 -6.18
C LEU A 37 -8.94 4.33 -5.35
N GLU A 38 -9.95 5.15 -5.06
CA GLU A 38 -9.82 6.37 -4.27
C GLU A 38 -9.30 6.07 -2.86
N ALA A 39 -9.84 5.05 -2.19
CA ALA A 39 -9.40 4.64 -0.85
C ALA A 39 -7.93 4.17 -0.84
N VAL A 40 -7.51 3.38 -1.84
CA VAL A 40 -6.12 2.94 -1.95
C VAL A 40 -5.20 4.14 -2.25
N GLN A 41 -5.63 5.05 -3.12
CA GLN A 41 -4.89 6.25 -3.47
C GLN A 41 -4.71 7.16 -2.25
N GLU A 42 -5.76 7.43 -1.49
CA GLU A 42 -5.72 8.26 -0.28
C GLU A 42 -4.74 7.69 0.75
N ILE A 43 -4.81 6.38 1.03
CA ILE A 43 -3.91 5.71 1.98
C ILE A 43 -2.46 5.78 1.50
N SER A 44 -2.22 5.50 0.22
CA SER A 44 -0.87 5.52 -0.36
C SER A 44 -0.31 6.94 -0.34
N THR A 45 -1.10 7.96 -0.66
CA THR A 45 -0.69 9.36 -0.60
C THR A 45 -0.38 9.79 0.84
N ALA A 46 -1.22 9.42 1.81
CA ALA A 46 -0.98 9.72 3.22
C ALA A 46 0.32 9.08 3.73
N GLU A 47 0.59 7.82 3.38
CA GLU A 47 1.83 7.14 3.73
C GLU A 47 3.05 7.78 3.05
N LEU A 48 2.97 8.16 1.78
CA LEU A 48 4.06 8.83 1.07
C LEU A 48 4.41 10.18 1.71
N LEU A 49 3.41 10.94 2.19
CA LEU A 49 3.65 12.18 2.92
C LEU A 49 4.36 11.94 4.26
N CYS A 50 4.13 10.79 4.92
CA CYS A 50 4.85 10.40 6.13
C CYS A 50 6.30 9.98 5.87
N LEU A 51 6.64 9.59 4.64
CA LEU A 51 7.99 9.23 4.21
C LEU A 51 8.82 10.44 3.77
N ASP A 52 8.19 11.55 3.42
CA ASP A 52 8.87 12.76 2.97
C ASP A 52 9.98 13.19 3.97
N PRO A 53 9.76 13.25 5.29
CA PRO A 53 10.83 13.60 6.24
C PRO A 53 12.01 12.62 6.30
N LEU A 54 11.85 11.39 5.82
CA LEU A 54 12.90 10.36 5.81
C LEU A 54 13.79 10.44 4.56
N LEU A 55 13.23 10.96 3.46
CA LEU A 55 13.91 11.04 2.17
C LEU A 55 14.78 12.29 2.03
N TRP A 56 14.52 13.32 2.85
CA TRP A 56 15.24 14.59 2.78
C TRP A 56 16.41 14.59 3.75
N SER A 57 17.60 14.92 3.24
CA SER A 57 18.76 15.15 4.11
C SER A 57 18.56 16.44 4.90
N THR A 58 18.48 16.33 6.22
CA THR A 58 18.33 17.46 7.15
C THR A 58 19.56 18.36 7.27
N SER A 59 20.65 18.10 6.53
CA SER A 59 21.88 18.91 6.58
C SER A 59 22.13 19.65 5.27
N ASP A 60 22.35 20.96 5.36
CA ASP A 60 22.81 21.81 4.25
C ASP A 60 24.17 21.38 3.66
N SER A 61 24.92 20.53 4.39
CA SER A 61 26.18 19.95 3.93
C SER A 61 26.08 18.41 3.84
N LEU A 62 25.59 17.91 2.72
CA LEU A 62 25.66 16.48 2.37
C LEU A 62 27.12 16.02 2.31
N SER A 63 27.65 15.51 3.41
CA SER A 63 28.97 14.89 3.42
C SER A 63 28.91 13.53 2.72
N LYS A 64 30.00 13.13 2.05
CA LYS A 64 30.12 11.81 1.41
C LYS A 64 29.81 10.65 2.37
N ARG A 65 30.08 10.86 3.67
CA ARG A 65 29.78 9.89 4.74
C ARG A 65 28.28 9.77 5.00
N ASN A 66 27.52 10.87 4.94
CA ASN A 66 26.06 10.88 5.12
C ASN A 66 25.35 10.17 3.95
N LEU A 67 25.87 10.32 2.73
CA LEU A 67 25.36 9.59 1.55
C LEU A 67 25.66 8.10 1.61
N SER A 68 26.81 7.70 2.16
CA SER A 68 27.18 6.29 2.33
C SER A 68 26.59 5.63 3.59
N SER A 69 26.02 6.41 4.52
CA SER A 69 25.48 5.92 5.79
C SER A 69 23.96 5.75 5.77
N VAL A 70 23.31 5.78 4.61
CA VAL A 70 21.90 5.37 4.51
C VAL A 70 21.82 3.91 4.96
N ARG A 71 21.43 3.71 6.22
CA ARG A 71 21.29 2.39 6.82
C ARG A 71 20.00 1.80 6.27
N MET A 72 20.12 1.00 5.21
CA MET A 72 18.97 0.36 4.56
C MET A 72 18.09 -0.40 5.57
N ASP A 73 18.69 -1.02 6.59
CA ASP A 73 17.96 -1.70 7.67
C ASP A 73 17.08 -0.74 8.49
N GLN A 74 17.57 0.49 8.70
CA GLN A 74 16.83 1.52 9.44
C GLN A 74 15.71 2.11 8.57
N LEU A 75 15.97 2.31 7.27
CA LEU A 75 14.96 2.72 6.32
C LEU A 75 13.84 1.66 6.21
N GLU A 76 14.19 0.37 6.15
CA GLU A 76 13.22 -0.72 6.14
C GLU A 76 12.35 -0.71 7.40
N ALA A 77 12.96 -0.58 8.58
CA ALA A 77 12.21 -0.49 9.84
C ALA A 77 11.27 0.71 9.88
N GLU A 78 11.73 1.89 9.43
CA GLU A 78 10.94 3.11 9.39
C GLU A 78 9.83 3.05 8.33
N MET A 79 10.06 2.39 7.18
CA MET A 79 9.05 2.13 6.17
C MET A 79 7.96 1.15 6.66
N TRP A 80 8.34 0.11 7.39
CA TRP A 80 7.37 -0.79 8.03
C TRP A 80 6.49 -0.08 9.07
N ASP A 81 7.04 0.88 9.79
CA ASP A 81 6.33 1.64 10.82
C ASP A 81 5.41 2.72 10.24
N ARG A 82 5.91 3.50 9.28
CA ARG A 82 5.24 4.71 8.79
C ARG A 82 4.50 4.56 7.46
N ALA A 83 4.90 3.59 6.63
CA ALA A 83 4.32 3.36 5.31
C ALA A 83 4.18 1.86 4.99
N PRO A 84 3.51 1.08 5.85
CA PRO A 84 3.44 -0.37 5.72
C PRO A 84 2.79 -0.83 4.42
N VAL A 85 1.76 -0.12 3.92
CA VAL A 85 1.09 -0.51 2.67
C VAL A 85 2.02 -0.30 1.48
N THR A 86 2.69 0.85 1.42
CA THR A 86 3.67 1.22 0.40
C THR A 86 4.85 0.25 0.41
N TRP A 87 5.38 -0.08 1.59
CA TRP A 87 6.45 -1.05 1.73
C TRP A 87 6.03 -2.44 1.25
N MET A 88 4.84 -2.91 1.62
CA MET A 88 4.32 -4.19 1.12
C MET A 88 4.20 -4.22 -0.40
N TYR A 89 3.79 -3.13 -1.05
CA TYR A 89 3.75 -3.04 -2.51
C TYR A 89 5.15 -3.06 -3.12
N LEU A 90 6.09 -2.29 -2.58
CA LEU A 90 7.47 -2.29 -3.05
C LEU A 90 8.13 -3.66 -2.88
N ALA A 91 7.96 -4.29 -1.73
CA ALA A 91 8.42 -5.65 -1.47
C ALA A 91 7.78 -6.63 -2.47
N SER A 92 6.47 -6.55 -2.70
CA SER A 92 5.77 -7.37 -3.70
C SER A 92 6.28 -7.17 -5.12
N LEU A 93 6.67 -5.96 -5.52
CA LEU A 93 7.23 -5.68 -6.83
C LEU A 93 8.69 -6.14 -6.95
N ALA A 94 9.46 -6.03 -5.87
CA ALA A 94 10.86 -6.42 -5.81
C ALA A 94 11.05 -7.95 -5.68
N THR A 95 10.08 -8.66 -5.11
CA THR A 95 10.10 -10.13 -5.00
C THR A 95 9.41 -10.79 -6.18
N SER A 96 10.07 -11.75 -6.82
CA SER A 96 9.40 -12.64 -7.77
C SER A 96 8.39 -13.54 -7.06
N SER A 97 7.41 -14.08 -7.80
CA SER A 97 6.40 -15.02 -7.26
C SER A 97 7.02 -16.28 -6.65
N LYS A 98 8.29 -16.60 -6.95
CA LYS A 98 9.05 -17.70 -6.34
C LYS A 98 9.65 -17.36 -4.96
N GLN A 99 9.75 -16.07 -4.64
CA GLN A 99 10.34 -15.54 -3.41
C GLN A 99 9.28 -15.13 -2.38
N GLN A 100 8.02 -14.97 -2.78
CA GLN A 100 6.87 -14.86 -1.87
C GLN A 100 6.49 -16.26 -1.35
N LYS A 101 7.07 -16.66 -0.22
CA LYS A 101 6.66 -17.86 0.54
C LYS A 101 5.84 -17.47 1.76
#